data_AF-A0A976H4Q8-F1
#
_entry.id   AF-A0A976H4Q8-F1
#
_cell.length_a   1.000
_cell.length_b   1.000
_cell.length_c   1.000
_cell.angle_alpha   90.00
_cell.angle_beta   90.00
_cell.angle_gamma   90.00
#
_symmetry.space_group_name_H-M   'P 1'
#
loop_
_entity.id
_entity.type
_entity.pdbx_description
1 polymer ?
#
loop_
_entity_poly.entity_id
_entity_poly.type
_entity_poly.pdbx_seq_one_letter_code
_entity_poly.pdbx_strand_id
1 'polypeptide(L)'
;SQFDFQKFKTPTGTTLRCKGWVQEAALRMLLNNLDPAVAERPEDLIVYGGRGKAARDIPSLEKIIRCLELLENNQSLLIQSGKPVAVLQTHEDAPRVLLSNSQLVPNWATWQHFDELEQKGLMMYGQMTAGSWIYIGSQGIVQGTYETFAAVADKHFGGSLAGTLSVTAGLGGMGGAQPLAITMCGGVALCAEVEEWRIDKRLETKYLDEKCTHIDEAIEKALAAKQQKKAWSIGVLCNAVELLQALIKKGVVVDVLTDQTSAHDPLVGYLPHQIPAEEAVRLREQDKEAYLHLAYESMYVHTQLMCALQDKGSVTFDYGNNLRARALEFEQKNPSSAAVKEFEKTLLQRSPKGTTSQLFPGFVPAYIRPLFCEGK
;
A
#
# COMPACT_ATOMS: atom_id res chain seq x y z
N SER A 1 -27.38 2.30 -6.62
CA SER A 1 -27.64 2.52 -5.17
C SER A 1 -26.43 3.21 -4.59
N GLN A 2 -26.61 4.27 -3.79
CA GLN A 2 -25.51 4.95 -3.08
C GLN A 2 -25.16 4.18 -1.79
N PHE A 3 -23.92 4.29 -1.31
CA PHE A 3 -23.51 3.72 -0.03
C PHE A 3 -24.23 4.43 1.14
N ASP A 4 -24.73 3.65 2.11
CA ASP A 4 -25.42 4.16 3.29
C ASP A 4 -24.67 3.73 4.56
N PHE A 5 -24.02 4.71 5.20
CA PHE A 5 -23.21 4.50 6.40
C PHE A 5 -24.00 3.99 7.61
N GLN A 6 -25.30 4.33 7.72
CA GLN A 6 -26.12 3.82 8.82
C GLN A 6 -26.55 2.39 8.54
N LYS A 7 -26.90 2.08 7.30
CA LYS A 7 -27.27 0.73 6.87
C LYS A 7 -26.11 -0.27 7.02
N PHE A 8 -24.89 0.15 6.69
CA PHE A 8 -23.70 -0.70 6.70
C PHE A 8 -22.85 -0.55 7.97
N LYS A 9 -23.41 0.04 9.03
CA LYS A 9 -22.74 0.16 10.31
C LYS A 9 -22.46 -1.21 10.94
N THR A 10 -21.24 -1.41 11.42
CA THR A 10 -20.83 -2.62 12.13
C THR A 10 -21.67 -2.84 13.40
N PRO A 11 -22.38 -3.97 13.54
CA PRO A 11 -23.11 -4.30 14.76
C PRO A 11 -22.17 -4.49 15.95
N THR A 12 -22.59 -4.05 17.13
CA THR A 12 -21.85 -4.21 18.40
C THR A 12 -22.73 -4.87 19.46
N GLY A 13 -22.12 -5.33 20.56
CA GLY A 13 -22.84 -6.03 21.64
C GLY A 13 -23.18 -7.49 21.31
N THR A 14 -24.09 -8.07 22.10
CA THR A 14 -24.38 -9.52 22.10
C THR A 14 -25.58 -9.94 21.25
N THR A 15 -26.33 -8.99 20.69
CA THR A 15 -27.50 -9.28 19.86
C THR A 15 -27.06 -9.73 18.46
N LEU A 16 -27.61 -10.85 17.99
CA LEU A 16 -27.31 -11.44 16.69
C LEU A 16 -28.30 -10.97 15.61
N ARG A 17 -27.78 -10.76 14.39
CA ARG A 17 -28.56 -10.66 13.15
C ARG A 17 -28.58 -11.99 12.39
N CYS A 18 -27.51 -12.78 12.51
CA CYS A 18 -27.37 -14.08 11.89
C CYS A 18 -27.86 -15.23 12.80
N LYS A 19 -28.00 -16.43 12.23
CA LYS A 19 -28.45 -17.65 12.95
C LYS A 19 -27.43 -18.24 13.92
N GLY A 20 -26.19 -17.76 13.88
CA GLY A 20 -25.10 -18.20 14.75
C GLY A 20 -23.93 -17.23 14.76
N TRP A 21 -23.06 -17.40 15.76
CA TRP A 21 -21.90 -16.50 15.96
C TRP A 21 -20.87 -16.57 14.82
N VAL A 22 -20.72 -17.70 14.13
CA VAL A 22 -19.75 -17.84 13.04
C VAL A 22 -20.16 -17.00 11.82
N GLN A 23 -21.45 -17.00 11.48
CA GLN A 23 -22.02 -16.18 10.42
C GLN A 23 -22.06 -14.70 10.83
N GLU A 24 -22.41 -14.42 12.08
CA GLU A 24 -22.39 -13.08 12.65
C GLU A 24 -20.97 -12.49 12.62
N ALA A 25 -19.94 -13.27 12.93
CA ALA A 25 -18.55 -12.83 12.85
C ALA A 25 -18.18 -12.43 11.42
N ALA A 26 -18.51 -13.25 10.42
CA ALA A 26 -18.29 -12.90 9.02
C ALA A 26 -19.02 -11.61 8.61
N LEU A 27 -20.27 -11.42 9.06
CA LEU A 27 -21.04 -10.20 8.82
C LEU A 27 -20.37 -8.97 9.45
N ARG A 28 -20.02 -9.07 10.74
CA ARG A 28 -19.39 -7.96 11.47
C ARG A 28 -18.04 -7.60 10.88
N MET A 29 -17.23 -8.58 10.50
CA MET A 29 -15.93 -8.31 9.89
C MET A 29 -16.04 -7.74 8.48
N LEU A 30 -17.02 -8.17 7.67
CA LEU A 30 -17.33 -7.55 6.39
C LEU A 30 -17.68 -6.06 6.56
N LEU A 31 -18.50 -5.73 7.55
CA LEU A 31 -18.91 -4.34 7.82
C LEU A 31 -17.78 -3.53 8.47
N ASN A 32 -16.95 -4.15 9.32
CA ASN A 32 -15.74 -3.51 9.88
C ASN A 32 -14.76 -3.10 8.78
N ASN A 33 -14.58 -3.94 7.75
CA ASN A 33 -13.79 -3.61 6.57
C ASN A 33 -14.32 -2.37 5.81
N LEU A 34 -15.57 -1.95 6.06
CA LEU A 34 -16.21 -0.79 5.42
C LEU A 34 -16.53 0.33 6.42
N ASP A 35 -16.05 0.21 7.66
CA ASP A 35 -16.20 1.27 8.66
C ASP A 35 -15.36 2.49 8.24
N PRO A 36 -15.90 3.72 8.26
CA PRO A 36 -15.14 4.95 7.94
C PRO A 36 -13.87 5.14 8.76
N ALA A 37 -13.84 4.64 10.00
CA ALA A 37 -12.66 4.69 10.86
C ALA A 37 -11.57 3.68 10.44
N VAL A 38 -11.91 2.71 9.58
CA VAL A 38 -11.05 1.59 9.19
C VAL A 38 -10.66 1.71 7.72
N ALA A 39 -11.64 1.75 6.82
CA ALA A 39 -11.45 1.73 5.37
C ALA A 39 -10.93 3.07 4.82
N GLU A 40 -10.17 3.03 3.73
CA GLU A 40 -9.69 4.24 3.06
C GLU A 40 -10.80 5.02 2.35
N ARG A 41 -11.70 4.32 1.66
CA ARG A 41 -12.80 4.94 0.89
C ARG A 41 -14.02 4.00 0.81
N PRO A 42 -14.72 3.79 1.94
CA PRO A 42 -15.77 2.77 2.07
C PRO A 42 -16.98 3.00 1.17
N GLU A 43 -17.27 4.24 0.77
CA GLU A 43 -18.37 4.61 -0.14
C GLU A 43 -18.22 3.95 -1.52
N ASP A 44 -16.99 3.66 -1.93
CA ASP A 44 -16.64 2.92 -3.15
C ASP A 44 -16.36 1.43 -2.88
N LEU A 45 -16.63 0.97 -1.66
CA LEU A 45 -16.28 -0.34 -1.11
C LEU A 45 -14.78 -0.59 -0.98
N ILE A 46 -13.95 0.44 -1.14
CA ILE A 46 -12.50 0.35 -1.12
C ILE A 46 -11.99 0.39 0.32
N VAL A 47 -11.29 -0.68 0.69
CA VAL A 47 -10.70 -0.87 2.02
C VAL A 47 -9.29 -0.30 2.05
N TYR A 48 -8.36 -0.77 1.20
CA TYR A 48 -6.99 -0.26 1.10
C TYR A 48 -6.27 -0.73 -0.18
N GLY A 49 -5.04 -0.22 -0.40
CA GLY A 49 -4.10 -0.75 -1.39
C GLY A 49 -4.52 -0.49 -2.85
N GLY A 50 -4.76 0.77 -3.19
CA GLY A 50 -5.36 1.16 -4.46
C GLY A 50 -6.86 0.93 -4.42
N ARG A 51 -7.36 -0.04 -5.21
CA ARG A 51 -8.79 -0.38 -5.33
C ARG A 51 -9.16 -1.72 -4.69
N GLY A 52 -8.48 -2.12 -3.62
CA GLY A 52 -8.82 -3.34 -2.87
C GLY A 52 -10.18 -3.21 -2.19
N LYS A 53 -11.17 -4.01 -2.59
CA LYS A 53 -12.57 -3.88 -2.16
C LYS A 53 -13.06 -5.03 -1.27
N ALA A 54 -14.07 -4.76 -0.45
CA ALA A 54 -14.73 -5.76 0.40
C ALA A 54 -15.81 -6.57 -0.33
N ALA A 55 -16.49 -5.96 -1.30
CA ALA A 55 -17.48 -6.58 -2.16
C ALA A 55 -17.42 -5.95 -3.57
N ARG A 56 -17.91 -6.66 -4.58
CA ARG A 56 -17.75 -6.25 -6.00
C ARG A 56 -18.44 -4.92 -6.30
N ASP A 57 -19.66 -4.81 -5.82
CA ASP A 57 -20.58 -3.70 -6.01
C ASP A 57 -21.62 -3.69 -4.87
N ILE A 58 -22.37 -2.60 -4.73
CA ILE A 58 -23.38 -2.44 -3.66
C ILE A 58 -24.42 -3.57 -3.70
N PRO A 59 -25.00 -3.97 -4.86
CA PRO A 59 -25.93 -5.11 -4.91
C PRO A 59 -25.31 -6.42 -4.39
N SER A 60 -24.03 -6.67 -4.69
CA SER A 60 -23.31 -7.82 -4.18
C SER A 60 -23.13 -7.74 -2.67
N LEU A 61 -22.75 -6.57 -2.11
CA LEU A 61 -22.65 -6.35 -0.67
C LEU A 61 -23.98 -6.66 0.04
N GLU A 62 -25.08 -6.08 -0.44
CA GLU A 62 -26.41 -6.29 0.14
C GLU A 62 -26.82 -7.76 0.09
N LYS A 63 -26.52 -8.45 -1.02
CA LYS A 63 -26.80 -9.87 -1.18
C LYS A 63 -25.92 -10.73 -0.28
N ILE A 64 -24.65 -10.38 -0.06
CA ILE A 64 -23.76 -11.08 0.89
C ILE A 64 -24.34 -10.98 2.30
N ILE A 65 -24.69 -9.77 2.74
CA ILE A 65 -25.30 -9.54 4.06
C ILE A 65 -26.56 -10.41 4.21
N ARG A 66 -27.44 -10.39 3.21
CA ARG A 66 -28.67 -11.19 3.24
C ARG A 66 -28.38 -12.70 3.29
N CYS A 67 -27.39 -13.17 2.53
CA CYS A 67 -26.97 -14.57 2.59
C CYS A 67 -26.46 -14.95 3.99
N LEU A 68 -25.60 -14.13 4.60
CA LEU A 68 -25.05 -14.38 5.95
C LEU A 68 -26.13 -14.42 7.03
N GLU A 69 -27.15 -13.56 6.95
CA GLU A 69 -28.29 -13.57 7.87
C GLU A 69 -29.11 -14.87 7.79
N LEU A 70 -29.20 -15.47 6.60
CA LEU A 70 -30.00 -16.67 6.34
C LEU A 70 -29.21 -17.99 6.46
N LEU A 71 -27.88 -17.93 6.40
CA LEU A 71 -26.99 -19.08 6.30
C LEU A 71 -27.08 -19.98 7.54
N GLU A 72 -27.34 -21.27 7.33
CA GLU A 72 -27.39 -22.27 8.41
C GLU A 72 -26.00 -22.68 8.91
N ASN A 73 -25.94 -23.33 10.07
CA ASN A 73 -24.68 -23.80 10.67
C ASN A 73 -23.99 -24.91 9.88
N ASN A 74 -24.69 -25.59 8.99
CA ASN A 74 -24.17 -26.68 8.16
C ASN A 74 -24.13 -26.31 6.67
N GLN A 75 -24.12 -25.01 6.35
CA GLN A 75 -24.04 -24.50 5.00
C GLN A 75 -22.79 -23.64 4.80
N SER A 76 -22.34 -23.53 3.56
CA SER A 76 -21.21 -22.67 3.16
C SER A 76 -21.60 -21.73 2.02
N LEU A 77 -21.36 -20.44 2.20
CA LEU A 77 -21.51 -19.38 1.20
C LEU A 77 -20.26 -19.31 0.33
N LEU A 78 -20.45 -19.33 -1.00
CA LEU A 78 -19.36 -19.16 -1.97
C LEU A 78 -19.33 -17.72 -2.49
N ILE A 79 -18.17 -17.07 -2.33
CA ILE A 79 -17.89 -15.74 -2.85
C ILE A 79 -16.88 -15.84 -4.00
N GLN A 80 -17.26 -15.37 -5.17
CA GLN A 80 -16.38 -15.26 -6.33
C GLN A 80 -16.13 -13.78 -6.61
N SER A 81 -14.87 -13.32 -6.52
CA SER A 81 -14.46 -11.92 -6.68
C SER A 81 -15.48 -10.94 -6.09
N GLY A 82 -15.74 -11.05 -4.79
CA GLY A 82 -16.67 -10.18 -4.04
C GLY A 82 -18.15 -10.29 -4.37
N LYS A 83 -18.59 -11.33 -5.09
CA LYS A 83 -19.99 -11.60 -5.43
C LYS A 83 -20.46 -12.93 -4.83
N PRO A 84 -21.63 -12.99 -4.17
CA PRO A 84 -22.17 -14.25 -3.65
C PRO A 84 -22.78 -15.07 -4.78
N VAL A 85 -22.22 -16.25 -5.05
CA VAL A 85 -22.59 -17.08 -6.22
C VAL A 85 -23.37 -18.33 -5.88
N ALA A 86 -23.20 -18.90 -4.68
CA ALA A 86 -23.94 -20.08 -4.25
C ALA A 86 -23.95 -20.22 -2.72
N VAL A 87 -24.92 -20.96 -2.21
CA VAL A 87 -24.91 -21.53 -0.86
C VAL A 87 -25.08 -23.03 -1.01
N LEU A 88 -24.18 -23.81 -0.43
CA LEU A 88 -24.18 -25.26 -0.52
C LEU A 88 -24.26 -25.90 0.86
N GLN A 89 -24.90 -27.07 0.93
CA GLN A 89 -24.89 -27.91 2.12
C GLN A 89 -23.48 -28.47 2.33
N THR A 90 -22.95 -28.31 3.54
CA THR A 90 -21.68 -28.89 4.00
C THR A 90 -21.92 -29.57 5.36
N HIS A 91 -21.17 -29.19 6.40
CA HIS A 91 -21.30 -29.71 7.77
C HIS A 91 -20.84 -28.64 8.76
N GLU A 92 -21.15 -28.79 10.04
CA GLU A 92 -20.93 -27.74 11.06
C GLU A 92 -19.46 -27.33 11.21
N ASP A 93 -18.53 -28.27 11.07
CA ASP A 93 -17.09 -27.99 11.15
C ASP A 93 -16.47 -27.40 9.87
N ALA A 94 -17.24 -27.27 8.78
CA ALA A 94 -16.76 -26.64 7.54
C ALA A 94 -16.71 -25.11 7.68
N PRO A 95 -15.90 -24.40 6.88
CA PRO A 95 -15.97 -22.95 6.81
C PRO A 95 -17.36 -22.47 6.37
N ARG A 96 -17.90 -21.45 7.04
CA ARG A 96 -19.18 -20.81 6.64
C ARG A 96 -19.08 -20.02 5.35
N VAL A 97 -17.89 -19.51 5.01
CA VAL A 97 -17.66 -18.72 3.80
C VAL A 97 -16.37 -19.20 3.13
N LEU A 98 -16.44 -19.47 1.83
CA LEU A 98 -15.30 -19.77 0.99
C LEU A 98 -15.17 -18.68 -0.07
N LEU A 99 -13.98 -18.10 -0.20
CA LEU A 99 -13.75 -16.95 -1.07
C LEU A 99 -12.65 -17.26 -2.10
N SER A 100 -12.91 -16.92 -3.36
CA SER A 100 -11.89 -16.89 -4.41
C SER A 100 -11.99 -15.56 -5.15
N ASN A 101 -11.03 -14.67 -4.87
CA ASN A 101 -11.02 -13.31 -5.39
C ASN A 101 -9.86 -13.11 -6.36
N SER A 102 -10.12 -12.39 -7.45
CA SER A 102 -9.11 -11.86 -8.38
C SER A 102 -8.24 -12.91 -9.10
N GLN A 103 -8.62 -14.19 -9.05
CA GLN A 103 -7.90 -15.26 -9.72
C GLN A 103 -8.11 -15.18 -11.23
N LEU A 104 -7.01 -15.24 -11.98
CA LEU A 104 -6.98 -15.28 -13.45
C LEU A 104 -6.04 -16.40 -13.90
N VAL A 105 -6.37 -17.02 -15.04
CA VAL A 105 -5.47 -17.97 -15.69
C VAL A 105 -4.14 -17.23 -16.00
N PRO A 106 -2.96 -17.82 -15.75
CA PRO A 106 -1.70 -17.07 -15.72
C PRO A 106 -1.40 -16.19 -16.93
N ASN A 107 -1.71 -16.66 -18.15
CA ASN A 107 -1.49 -15.88 -19.37
C ASN A 107 -2.36 -14.60 -19.47
N TRP A 108 -3.45 -14.54 -18.70
CA TRP A 108 -4.37 -13.41 -18.61
C TRP A 108 -4.25 -12.66 -17.28
N ALA A 109 -3.32 -13.03 -16.40
CA ALA A 109 -3.13 -12.40 -15.10
C ALA A 109 -2.41 -11.03 -15.23
N THR A 110 -3.03 -10.11 -15.97
CA THR A 110 -2.53 -8.75 -16.25
C THR A 110 -3.56 -7.71 -15.81
N TRP A 111 -3.09 -6.49 -15.49
CA TRP A 111 -3.99 -5.38 -15.16
C TRP A 111 -4.91 -5.02 -16.33
N GLN A 112 -4.42 -5.06 -17.56
CA GLN A 112 -5.23 -4.77 -18.74
C GLN A 112 -6.46 -5.69 -18.83
N HIS A 113 -6.27 -7.00 -18.66
CA HIS A 113 -7.39 -7.94 -18.71
C HIS A 113 -8.27 -7.87 -17.45
N PHE A 114 -7.65 -7.62 -16.29
CA PHE A 114 -8.39 -7.33 -15.05
C PHE A 114 -9.35 -6.14 -15.24
N ASP A 115 -8.89 -5.04 -15.82
CA ASP A 115 -9.65 -3.81 -16.04
C ASP A 115 -10.80 -4.03 -17.03
N GLU A 116 -10.55 -4.80 -18.09
CA GLU A 116 -11.57 -5.22 -19.06
C GLU A 116 -12.71 -5.99 -18.36
N LEU A 117 -12.37 -6.93 -17.47
CA LEU A 117 -13.35 -7.70 -16.71
C LEU A 117 -14.05 -6.87 -15.63
N GLU A 118 -13.34 -5.94 -14.98
CA GLU A 118 -13.93 -5.02 -14.00
C GLU A 118 -14.98 -4.12 -14.65
N GLN A 119 -14.68 -3.56 -15.83
CA GLN A 119 -15.63 -2.75 -16.62
C GLN A 119 -16.88 -3.54 -17.03
N LYS A 120 -16.75 -4.86 -17.23
CA LYS A 120 -17.87 -5.78 -17.50
C LYS A 120 -18.64 -6.20 -16.23
N GLY A 121 -18.25 -5.73 -15.04
CA GLY A 121 -18.83 -6.16 -13.76
C GLY A 121 -18.47 -7.60 -13.35
N LEU A 122 -17.40 -8.16 -13.94
CA LEU A 122 -16.98 -9.55 -13.73
C LEU A 122 -15.85 -9.69 -12.72
N MET A 123 -15.24 -8.58 -12.29
CA MET A 123 -14.04 -8.60 -11.47
C MET A 123 -14.12 -7.67 -10.25
N MET A 124 -13.33 -8.02 -9.23
CA MET A 124 -13.05 -7.21 -8.05
C MET A 124 -11.61 -7.48 -7.65
N TYR A 125 -10.89 -6.44 -7.22
CA TYR A 125 -9.56 -6.60 -6.64
C TYR A 125 -9.70 -6.86 -5.13
N GLY A 126 -9.33 -8.06 -4.69
CA GLY A 126 -9.50 -8.48 -3.29
C GLY A 126 -8.38 -8.03 -2.36
N GLN A 127 -7.25 -7.57 -2.90
CA GLN A 127 -6.01 -7.42 -2.13
C GLN A 127 -5.78 -8.71 -1.30
N MET A 128 -5.30 -8.59 -0.06
CA MET A 128 -5.15 -9.70 0.89
C MET A 128 -6.33 -9.72 1.86
N THR A 129 -6.48 -8.68 2.68
CA THR A 129 -7.45 -8.63 3.79
C THR A 129 -8.72 -7.83 3.47
N ALA A 130 -8.74 -7.11 2.33
CA ALA A 130 -9.90 -6.33 1.90
C ALA A 130 -11.07 -7.23 1.50
N GLY A 131 -10.85 -8.13 0.54
CA GLY A 131 -11.87 -9.04 0.02
C GLY A 131 -12.07 -10.31 0.85
N SER A 132 -11.29 -10.49 1.93
CA SER A 132 -11.39 -11.62 2.87
C SER A 132 -11.87 -11.21 4.27
N TRP A 133 -12.21 -9.93 4.46
CA TRP A 133 -12.91 -9.41 5.64
C TRP A 133 -12.14 -9.64 6.94
N ILE A 134 -10.89 -9.19 6.98
CA ILE A 134 -10.08 -9.25 8.19
C ILE A 134 -9.14 -8.03 8.32
N TYR A 135 -9.53 -6.92 7.71
CA TYR A 135 -8.76 -5.68 7.80
C TYR A 135 -9.11 -4.95 9.09
N ILE A 136 -8.07 -4.48 9.79
CA ILE A 136 -8.17 -3.82 11.10
C ILE A 136 -7.51 -2.43 11.09
N GLY A 137 -7.55 -1.77 9.94
CA GLY A 137 -6.87 -0.49 9.74
C GLY A 137 -5.35 -0.66 9.66
N SER A 138 -4.63 0.44 9.87
CA SER A 138 -3.17 0.47 9.80
C SER A 138 -2.48 -0.46 10.81
N GLN A 139 -3.18 -0.86 11.89
CA GLN A 139 -2.64 -1.78 12.89
C GLN A 139 -2.29 -3.16 12.30
N GLY A 140 -3.00 -3.60 11.25
CA GLY A 140 -2.76 -4.92 10.65
C GLY A 140 -1.34 -5.12 10.11
N ILE A 141 -0.62 -4.05 9.77
CA ILE A 141 0.77 -4.11 9.28
C ILE A 141 1.77 -3.43 10.21
N VAL A 142 1.32 -2.68 11.23
CA VAL A 142 2.23 -1.88 12.06
C VAL A 142 3.32 -2.73 12.71
N GLN A 143 2.98 -3.94 13.19
CA GLN A 143 3.96 -4.85 13.76
C GLN A 143 4.95 -5.35 12.70
N GLY A 144 4.50 -5.76 11.52
CA GLY A 144 5.41 -6.20 10.45
C GLY A 144 6.37 -5.10 10.00
N THR A 145 5.89 -3.86 9.96
CA THR A 145 6.71 -2.68 9.66
C THR A 145 7.67 -2.35 10.78
N TYR A 146 7.22 -2.43 12.03
CA TYR A 146 8.08 -2.29 13.20
C TYR A 146 9.19 -3.35 13.19
N GLU A 147 8.87 -4.63 13.04
CA GLU A 147 9.85 -5.71 12.98
C GLU A 147 10.85 -5.53 11.83
N THR A 148 10.40 -4.99 10.70
CA THR A 148 11.31 -4.66 9.59
C THR A 148 12.30 -3.57 9.98
N PHE A 149 11.84 -2.46 10.55
CA PHE A 149 12.73 -1.37 10.97
C PHE A 149 13.57 -1.73 12.19
N ALA A 150 13.07 -2.57 13.10
CA ALA A 150 13.82 -3.12 14.22
C ALA A 150 14.97 -4.01 13.72
N ALA A 151 14.69 -4.92 12.77
CA ALA A 151 15.73 -5.73 12.14
C ALA A 151 16.75 -4.89 11.33
N VAL A 152 16.32 -3.80 10.69
CA VAL A 152 17.23 -2.82 10.09
C VAL A 152 18.12 -2.17 11.16
N ALA A 153 17.53 -1.74 12.28
CA ALA A 153 18.24 -1.13 13.39
C ALA A 153 19.28 -2.07 14.00
N ASP A 154 18.91 -3.34 14.26
CA ASP A 154 19.81 -4.37 14.77
C ASP A 154 20.99 -4.62 13.84
N LYS A 155 20.70 -4.77 12.54
CA LYS A 155 21.71 -5.14 11.55
C LYS A 155 22.66 -4.01 11.18
N HIS A 156 22.20 -2.75 11.24
CA HIS A 156 22.94 -1.61 10.66
C HIS A 156 23.25 -0.48 11.65
N PHE A 157 22.50 -0.35 12.76
CA PHE A 157 22.55 0.83 13.64
C PHE A 157 22.66 0.50 15.13
N GLY A 158 23.05 -0.73 15.49
CA GLY A 158 23.28 -1.12 16.88
C GLY A 158 22.02 -1.28 17.72
N GLY A 159 20.89 -1.63 17.08
CA GLY A 159 19.63 -1.97 17.74
C GLY A 159 18.68 -0.80 18.00
N SER A 160 18.98 0.40 17.50
CA SER A 160 18.04 1.53 17.54
C SER A 160 18.21 2.44 16.32
N LEU A 161 17.11 3.07 15.90
CA LEU A 161 17.12 4.13 14.88
C LEU A 161 17.32 5.53 15.48
N ALA A 162 17.58 5.66 16.80
CA ALA A 162 17.83 6.95 17.43
C ALA A 162 19.00 7.71 16.78
N GLY A 163 18.73 8.92 16.30
CA GLY A 163 19.71 9.72 15.57
C GLY A 163 19.85 9.36 14.08
N THR A 164 18.92 8.59 13.54
CA THR A 164 18.81 8.29 12.10
C THR A 164 17.58 8.97 11.47
N LEU A 165 17.65 9.17 10.16
CA LEU A 165 16.60 9.66 9.28
C LEU A 165 16.22 8.54 8.31
N SER A 166 14.99 8.09 8.44
CA SER A 166 14.33 7.17 7.51
C SER A 166 13.45 7.97 6.55
N VAL A 167 13.65 7.78 5.25
CA VAL A 167 12.85 8.41 4.20
C VAL A 167 11.99 7.36 3.51
N THR A 168 10.72 7.68 3.27
CA THR A 168 9.78 6.81 2.54
C THR A 168 8.68 7.63 1.86
N ALA A 169 7.76 6.96 1.17
CA ALA A 169 6.57 7.55 0.59
C ALA A 169 5.34 6.63 0.72
N GLY A 170 4.16 7.24 0.57
CA GLY A 170 2.85 6.60 0.66
C GLY A 170 2.33 6.53 2.10
N LEU A 171 1.30 7.31 2.40
CA LEU A 171 0.59 7.35 3.67
C LEU A 171 -0.84 6.81 3.53
N GLY A 172 -1.03 5.78 2.69
CA GLY A 172 -2.31 5.06 2.55
C GLY A 172 -2.64 4.14 3.74
N GLY A 173 -3.65 3.28 3.60
CA GLY A 173 -4.11 2.39 4.71
C GLY A 173 -2.99 1.55 5.35
N MET A 174 -2.07 1.05 4.54
CA MET A 174 -0.89 0.28 4.99
C MET A 174 0.35 1.16 5.13
N GLY A 175 0.58 2.05 4.15
CA GLY A 175 1.66 3.05 4.13
C GLY A 175 1.72 3.95 5.35
N GLY A 176 0.55 4.28 5.91
CA GLY A 176 0.41 5.10 7.11
C GLY A 176 0.98 4.45 8.38
N ALA A 177 1.32 3.15 8.37
CA ALA A 177 1.97 2.51 9.51
C ALA A 177 3.48 2.79 9.59
N GLN A 178 4.10 3.22 8.48
CA GLN A 178 5.54 3.48 8.41
C GLN A 178 6.03 4.52 9.42
N PRO A 179 5.41 5.70 9.57
CA PRO A 179 5.94 6.73 10.44
C PRO A 179 5.94 6.27 11.90
N LEU A 180 4.83 5.66 12.37
CA LEU A 180 4.76 5.08 13.72
C LEU A 180 5.77 3.94 13.95
N ALA A 181 5.95 3.05 12.97
CA ALA A 181 6.92 1.95 13.10
C ALA A 181 8.37 2.47 13.24
N ILE A 182 8.74 3.50 12.48
CA ILE A 182 10.05 4.15 12.54
C ILE A 182 10.24 4.84 13.90
N THR A 183 9.24 5.59 14.38
CA THR A 183 9.34 6.31 15.66
C THR A 183 9.34 5.36 16.86
N MET A 184 8.64 4.22 16.79
CA MET A 184 8.74 3.13 17.78
C MET A 184 10.16 2.53 17.85
N CYS A 185 10.92 2.56 16.75
CA CYS A 185 12.34 2.18 16.73
C CYS A 185 13.28 3.32 17.15
N GLY A 186 12.74 4.49 17.51
CA GLY A 186 13.48 5.68 17.94
C GLY A 186 13.92 6.63 16.82
N GLY A 187 13.57 6.36 15.57
CA GLY A 187 14.03 7.11 14.41
C GLY A 187 13.19 8.34 14.05
N VAL A 188 13.72 9.14 13.12
CA VAL A 188 12.95 10.19 12.43
C VAL A 188 12.40 9.64 11.13
N ALA A 189 11.11 9.84 10.88
CA ALA A 189 10.44 9.48 9.63
C ALA A 189 10.13 10.73 8.81
N LEU A 190 10.53 10.73 7.53
CA LEU A 190 10.16 11.74 6.55
C LEU A 190 9.42 11.06 5.39
N CYS A 191 8.12 11.30 5.28
CA CYS A 191 7.22 10.53 4.44
C CYS A 191 6.56 11.42 3.37
N ALA A 192 6.85 11.21 2.09
CA ALA A 192 6.13 11.89 1.02
C ALA A 192 4.73 11.30 0.82
N GLU A 193 3.74 12.18 0.63
CA GLU A 193 2.36 11.82 0.26
C GLU A 193 1.80 12.90 -0.66
N VAL A 194 1.11 12.49 -1.72
CA VAL A 194 0.58 13.40 -2.75
C VAL A 194 -0.86 13.83 -2.47
N GLU A 195 -1.59 13.06 -1.65
CA GLU A 195 -2.98 13.34 -1.28
C GLU A 195 -3.06 13.85 0.17
N GLU A 196 -3.36 15.14 0.36
CA GLU A 196 -3.39 15.78 1.68
C GLU A 196 -4.31 15.08 2.69
N TRP A 197 -5.49 14.66 2.25
CA TRP A 197 -6.47 13.97 3.10
C TRP A 197 -5.91 12.67 3.71
N ARG A 198 -4.95 12.00 3.05
CA ARG A 198 -4.29 10.81 3.61
C ARG A 198 -3.37 11.18 4.75
N ILE A 199 -2.67 12.32 4.65
CA ILE A 199 -1.84 12.86 5.73
C ILE A 199 -2.71 13.20 6.94
N ASP A 200 -3.81 13.91 6.71
CA ASP A 200 -4.74 14.33 7.77
C ASP A 200 -5.30 13.13 8.54
N LYS A 201 -5.73 12.08 7.82
CA LYS A 201 -6.19 10.84 8.45
C LYS A 201 -5.14 10.18 9.35
N ARG A 202 -3.84 10.37 9.11
CA ARG A 202 -2.73 9.76 9.88
C ARG A 202 -2.41 10.59 11.12
N LEU A 203 -2.62 11.90 11.06
CA LEU A 203 -2.62 12.79 12.24
C LEU A 203 -3.82 12.50 13.17
N GLU A 204 -5.00 12.28 12.60
CA GLU A 204 -6.22 11.93 13.34
C GLU A 204 -6.06 10.61 14.08
N THR A 205 -5.55 9.58 13.38
CA THR A 205 -5.35 8.24 13.92
C THR A 205 -4.06 8.06 14.73
N LYS A 206 -3.26 9.12 14.91
CA LYS A 206 -2.00 9.13 15.69
C LYS A 206 -0.90 8.21 15.15
N TYR A 207 -0.91 7.99 13.85
CA TYR A 207 0.16 7.29 13.13
C TYR A 207 1.23 8.24 12.58
N LEU A 208 0.98 9.55 12.62
CA LEU A 208 1.88 10.61 12.20
C LEU A 208 1.86 11.76 13.22
N ASP A 209 3.01 12.39 13.47
CA ASP A 209 3.14 13.49 14.42
C ASP A 209 2.88 14.86 13.78
N GLU A 210 3.37 15.07 12.56
CA GLU A 210 3.39 16.39 11.92
C GLU A 210 3.13 16.33 10.41
N LYS A 211 2.42 17.35 9.90
CA LYS A 211 2.24 17.60 8.45
C LYS A 211 3.03 18.84 8.04
N CYS A 212 3.71 18.76 6.90
CA CYS A 212 4.36 19.87 6.22
C CYS A 212 3.91 19.95 4.76
N THR A 213 3.75 21.17 4.24
CA THR A 213 3.41 21.43 2.82
C THR A 213 4.59 21.97 2.01
N HIS A 214 5.75 22.11 2.64
CA HIS A 214 6.97 22.62 2.02
C HIS A 214 8.13 21.65 2.28
N ILE A 215 8.74 21.16 1.20
CA ILE A 215 9.81 20.15 1.26
C ILE A 215 11.00 20.65 2.07
N ASP A 216 11.42 21.90 1.86
CA ASP A 216 12.59 22.48 2.51
C ASP A 216 12.42 22.56 4.04
N GLU A 217 11.27 23.06 4.50
CA GLU A 217 10.93 23.12 5.91
C GLU A 217 10.88 21.73 6.55
N ALA A 218 10.29 20.75 5.85
CA ALA A 218 10.20 19.39 6.34
C ALA A 218 11.58 18.73 6.50
N ILE A 219 12.50 18.97 5.56
CA ILE A 219 13.88 18.50 5.64
C ILE A 219 14.59 19.13 6.84
N GLU A 220 14.45 20.44 7.05
CA GLU A 220 15.07 21.15 8.19
C GLU A 220 14.58 20.59 9.53
N LYS A 221 13.26 20.38 9.67
CA LYS A 221 12.66 19.78 10.87
C LYS A 221 13.13 18.36 11.10
N ALA A 222 13.21 17.54 10.05
CA ALA A 222 13.69 16.16 10.15
C ALA A 222 15.16 16.10 10.60
N LEU A 223 16.01 16.97 10.06
CA LEU A 223 17.41 17.06 10.45
C LEU A 223 17.60 17.56 11.89
N ALA A 224 16.80 18.53 12.32
CA ALA A 224 16.81 18.99 13.71
C ALA A 224 16.39 17.87 14.68
N ALA A 225 15.33 17.12 14.38
CA ALA A 225 14.90 15.97 15.17
C ALA A 225 15.98 14.86 15.20
N LYS A 226 16.62 14.59 14.05
CA LYS A 226 17.73 13.62 13.94
C LYS A 226 18.88 14.02 14.86
N GLN A 227 19.30 15.29 14.82
CA GLN A 227 20.37 15.82 15.66
C GLN A 227 20.05 15.70 17.16
N GLN A 228 18.79 15.93 17.53
CA GLN A 228 18.31 15.82 18.91
C GLN A 228 18.03 14.37 19.35
N LYS A 229 18.17 13.39 18.44
CA LYS A 229 17.75 11.99 18.65
C LYS A 229 16.29 11.87 19.12
N LYS A 230 15.43 12.79 18.66
CA LYS A 230 14.01 12.79 18.96
C LYS A 230 13.29 11.92 17.93
N ALA A 231 12.62 10.88 18.38
CA ALA A 231 11.69 10.13 17.54
C ALA A 231 10.57 11.07 17.08
N TRP A 232 10.43 11.26 15.77
CA TRP A 232 9.48 12.20 15.20
C TRP A 232 9.13 11.84 13.76
N SER A 233 7.87 11.97 13.39
CA SER A 233 7.37 11.63 12.06
C SER A 233 6.72 12.81 11.34
N ILE A 234 7.17 13.06 10.11
CA ILE A 234 6.76 14.21 9.30
C ILE A 234 6.22 13.71 7.96
N GLY A 235 4.95 13.97 7.68
CA GLY A 235 4.31 13.76 6.39
C GLY A 235 4.45 15.02 5.55
N VAL A 236 4.95 14.88 4.32
CA VAL A 236 5.21 15.99 3.40
C VAL A 236 4.25 15.89 2.22
N LEU A 237 3.45 16.94 2.00
CA LEU A 237 2.58 17.04 0.84
C LEU A 237 3.41 17.30 -0.43
N CYS A 238 3.91 16.25 -1.07
CA CYS A 238 4.70 16.31 -2.29
C CYS A 238 4.77 14.96 -2.99
N ASN A 239 5.23 14.94 -4.24
CA ASN A 239 5.57 13.68 -4.90
C ASN A 239 6.84 13.07 -4.30
N ALA A 240 6.90 11.74 -4.22
CA ALA A 240 8.08 11.03 -3.74
C ALA A 240 9.34 11.40 -4.55
N VAL A 241 9.20 11.53 -5.88
CA VAL A 241 10.31 11.92 -6.77
C VAL A 241 10.86 13.31 -6.40
N GLU A 242 9.99 14.27 -6.13
CA GLU A 242 10.38 15.64 -5.76
C GLU A 242 11.15 15.66 -4.43
N LEU A 243 10.67 14.91 -3.43
CA LEU A 243 11.34 14.78 -2.13
C LEU A 243 12.75 14.20 -2.30
N LEU A 244 12.89 13.08 -3.02
CA LEU A 244 14.18 12.43 -3.22
C LEU A 244 15.15 13.32 -4.02
N GLN A 245 14.67 14.04 -5.05
CA GLN A 245 15.48 15.01 -5.78
C GLN A 245 15.97 16.14 -4.87
N ALA A 246 15.10 16.68 -4.01
CA ALA A 246 15.47 17.73 -3.06
C ALA A 246 16.54 17.26 -2.06
N LEU A 247 16.38 16.05 -1.51
CA LEU A 247 17.36 15.43 -0.60
C LEU A 247 18.73 15.27 -1.27
N ILE A 248 18.75 14.76 -2.51
CA ILE A 248 19.98 14.59 -3.29
C ILE A 248 20.65 15.94 -3.57
N LYS A 249 19.88 16.93 -4.02
CA LYS A 249 20.36 18.29 -4.35
C LYS A 249 20.97 18.99 -3.15
N LYS A 250 20.37 18.83 -1.96
CA LYS A 250 20.86 19.41 -0.70
C LYS A 250 21.98 18.60 -0.05
N GLY A 251 22.32 17.42 -0.58
CA GLY A 251 23.34 16.55 -0.01
C GLY A 251 22.95 15.97 1.35
N VAL A 252 21.66 15.74 1.60
CA VAL A 252 21.17 15.21 2.87
C VAL A 252 21.60 13.75 3.03
N VAL A 253 22.13 13.42 4.21
CA VAL A 253 22.47 12.03 4.59
C VAL A 253 21.21 11.32 5.08
N VAL A 254 20.69 10.44 4.22
CA VAL A 254 19.58 9.54 4.51
C VAL A 254 20.15 8.21 5.00
N ASP A 255 19.70 7.72 6.16
CA ASP A 255 20.26 6.50 6.76
C ASP A 255 19.48 5.26 6.30
N VAL A 256 18.15 5.34 6.28
CA VAL A 256 17.27 4.26 5.82
C VAL A 256 16.33 4.77 4.74
N LEU A 257 16.12 3.99 3.68
CA LEU A 257 15.30 4.39 2.54
C LEU A 257 14.40 3.25 2.05
N THR A 258 13.12 3.53 1.91
CA THR A 258 12.15 2.57 1.35
C THR A 258 11.00 3.29 0.65
N ASP A 259 9.99 2.54 0.21
CA ASP A 259 8.77 3.07 -0.42
C ASP A 259 7.58 2.15 -0.17
N GLN A 260 6.40 2.75 0.08
CA GLN A 260 5.13 2.04 0.18
C GLN A 260 3.98 2.76 -0.55
N THR A 261 4.30 3.52 -1.60
CA THR A 261 3.29 3.93 -2.59
C THR A 261 2.56 2.71 -3.16
N SER A 262 1.38 2.90 -3.75
CA SER A 262 0.63 1.78 -4.36
C SER A 262 1.10 1.48 -5.80
N ALA A 263 2.42 1.33 -5.98
CA ALA A 263 3.07 1.02 -7.26
C ALA A 263 2.59 -0.31 -7.90
N HIS A 264 1.95 -1.19 -7.12
CA HIS A 264 1.41 -2.46 -7.62
C HIS A 264 0.27 -2.25 -8.62
N ASP A 265 -0.48 -1.14 -8.51
CA ASP A 265 -1.57 -0.72 -9.40
C ASP A 265 -1.22 0.64 -10.02
N PRO A 266 -0.52 0.67 -11.16
CA PRO A 266 -0.03 1.91 -11.77
C PRO A 266 -1.13 2.88 -12.17
N LEU A 267 -2.34 2.39 -12.48
CA LEU A 267 -3.45 3.24 -12.94
C LEU A 267 -4.06 4.03 -11.79
N VAL A 268 -4.24 3.40 -10.63
CA VAL A 268 -4.94 4.01 -9.49
C VAL A 268 -3.96 4.53 -8.43
N GLY A 269 -2.89 3.79 -8.18
CA GLY A 269 -2.10 3.85 -6.96
C GLY A 269 -0.82 4.67 -7.00
N TYR A 270 -0.40 5.16 -8.18
CA TYR A 270 0.81 5.96 -8.33
C TYR A 270 0.55 7.20 -9.16
N LEU A 271 0.80 8.39 -8.58
CA LEU A 271 0.64 9.67 -9.29
C LEU A 271 1.97 10.07 -9.96
N PRO A 272 1.97 10.39 -11.26
CA PRO A 272 3.16 10.86 -11.96
C PRO A 272 3.68 12.18 -11.38
N HIS A 273 5.01 12.34 -11.32
CA HIS A 273 5.67 13.55 -10.83
C HIS A 273 5.77 14.67 -11.88
N GLN A 274 5.59 14.34 -13.16
CA GLN A 274 5.79 15.25 -14.29
C GLN A 274 4.70 16.32 -14.40
N ILE A 275 3.53 16.08 -13.80
CA ILE A 275 2.36 16.95 -13.86
C ILE A 275 1.74 17.11 -12.46
N PRO A 276 1.02 18.21 -12.18
CA PRO A 276 0.32 18.40 -10.92
C PRO A 276 -0.68 17.26 -10.63
N ALA A 277 -0.88 16.93 -9.36
CA ALA A 277 -1.76 15.84 -8.93
C ALA A 277 -3.19 15.95 -9.49
N GLU A 278 -3.76 17.15 -9.50
CA GLU A 278 -5.10 17.40 -10.06
C GLU A 278 -5.18 17.13 -11.57
N GLU A 279 -4.11 17.46 -12.30
CA GLU A 279 -4.02 17.19 -13.73
C GLU A 279 -3.83 15.69 -13.99
N ALA A 280 -3.04 15.02 -13.17
CA ALA A 280 -2.88 13.57 -13.23
C ALA A 280 -4.22 12.84 -13.03
N VAL A 281 -5.05 13.28 -12.08
CA VAL A 281 -6.39 12.73 -11.87
C VAL A 281 -7.27 12.90 -13.10
N ARG A 282 -7.27 14.09 -13.73
CA ARG A 282 -8.01 14.31 -14.99
C ARG A 282 -7.50 13.45 -16.14
N LEU A 283 -6.17 13.36 -16.29
CA LEU A 283 -5.54 12.57 -17.35
C LEU A 283 -5.90 11.09 -17.23
N ARG A 284 -5.94 10.55 -16.01
CA ARG A 284 -6.34 9.16 -15.74
C ARG A 284 -7.70 8.80 -16.32
N GLU A 285 -8.63 9.74 -16.34
CA GLU A 285 -9.98 9.54 -16.87
C GLU A 285 -10.04 9.73 -18.39
N GLN A 286 -9.32 10.73 -18.90
CA GLN A 286 -9.37 11.15 -20.30
C GLN A 286 -8.51 10.27 -21.22
N ASP A 287 -7.29 9.92 -20.79
CA ASP A 287 -6.33 9.14 -21.54
C ASP A 287 -5.51 8.25 -20.59
N LYS A 288 -6.02 7.03 -20.38
CA LYS A 288 -5.42 6.03 -19.50
C LYS A 288 -4.02 5.61 -19.97
N GLU A 289 -3.79 5.54 -21.28
CA GLU A 289 -2.50 5.11 -21.82
C GLU A 289 -1.43 6.17 -21.57
N ALA A 290 -1.76 7.44 -21.82
CA ALA A 290 -0.86 8.56 -21.50
C ALA A 290 -0.59 8.63 -19.98
N TYR A 291 -1.61 8.46 -19.14
CA TYR A 291 -1.43 8.40 -17.69
C TYR A 291 -0.49 7.28 -17.27
N LEU A 292 -0.72 6.06 -17.78
CA LEU A 292 0.11 4.89 -17.47
C LEU A 292 1.55 5.12 -17.90
N HIS A 293 1.78 5.66 -19.10
CA HIS A 293 3.13 5.99 -19.55
C HIS A 293 3.87 6.90 -18.53
N LEU A 294 3.23 8.00 -18.10
CA LEU A 294 3.82 8.92 -17.11
C LEU A 294 4.02 8.26 -15.74
N ALA A 295 3.07 7.46 -15.27
CA ALA A 295 3.17 6.75 -13.99
C ALA A 295 4.34 5.75 -13.99
N TYR A 296 4.50 4.98 -15.07
CA TYR A 296 5.63 4.05 -15.22
C TYR A 296 6.98 4.76 -15.31
N GLU A 297 7.07 5.84 -16.07
CA GLU A 297 8.28 6.67 -16.13
C GLU A 297 8.60 7.26 -14.74
N SER A 298 7.59 7.72 -14.01
CA SER A 298 7.76 8.26 -12.66
C SER A 298 8.25 7.22 -11.66
N MET A 299 7.74 5.98 -11.73
CA MET A 299 8.21 4.87 -10.90
C MET A 299 9.65 4.46 -11.23
N TYR A 300 10.00 4.51 -12.52
CA TYR A 300 11.38 4.32 -12.97
C TYR A 300 12.30 5.37 -12.33
N VAL A 301 12.00 6.67 -12.52
CA VAL A 301 12.77 7.78 -11.95
C VAL A 301 12.86 7.68 -10.43
N HIS A 302 11.75 7.38 -9.72
CA HIS A 302 11.74 7.16 -8.28
C HIS A 302 12.76 6.08 -7.88
N THR A 303 12.72 4.92 -8.54
CA THR A 303 13.68 3.82 -8.28
C THR A 303 15.13 4.27 -8.50
N GLN A 304 15.39 5.14 -9.49
CA GLN A 304 16.74 5.62 -9.80
C GLN A 304 17.26 6.55 -8.70
N LEU A 305 16.40 7.40 -8.16
CA LEU A 305 16.76 8.28 -7.04
C LEU A 305 17.02 7.48 -5.76
N MET A 306 16.25 6.42 -5.52
CA MET A 306 16.51 5.49 -4.41
C MET A 306 17.89 4.83 -4.53
N CYS A 307 18.29 4.49 -5.75
CA CYS A 307 19.61 3.96 -6.04
C CYS A 307 20.72 4.99 -5.82
N ALA A 308 20.52 6.23 -6.26
CA ALA A 308 21.49 7.30 -6.06
C ALA A 308 21.73 7.60 -4.57
N LEU A 309 20.69 7.49 -3.73
CA LEU A 309 20.84 7.62 -2.27
C LEU A 309 21.49 6.38 -1.63
N GLN A 310 21.18 5.18 -2.12
CA GLN A 310 21.86 3.96 -1.70
C GLN A 310 23.37 4.03 -1.96
N ASP A 311 23.79 4.55 -3.11
CA ASP A 311 25.20 4.73 -3.46
C ASP A 311 25.91 5.76 -2.55
N LYS A 312 25.14 6.66 -1.93
CA LYS A 312 25.60 7.58 -0.89
C LYS A 312 25.59 6.98 0.52
N GLY A 313 25.25 5.69 0.66
CA GLY A 313 25.32 4.93 1.90
C GLY A 313 23.98 4.63 2.59
N SER A 314 22.84 5.02 2.00
CA SER A 314 21.53 4.69 2.59
C SER A 314 21.27 3.19 2.58
N VAL A 315 20.75 2.66 3.69
CA VAL A 315 20.23 1.29 3.78
C VAL A 315 18.88 1.26 3.05
N THR A 316 18.91 0.82 1.78
CA THR A 316 17.75 0.84 0.89
C THR A 316 17.13 -0.54 0.72
N PHE A 317 15.80 -0.64 0.79
CA PHE A 317 15.05 -1.87 0.53
C PHE A 317 13.66 -1.60 -0.04
N ASP A 318 13.12 -2.60 -0.74
CA ASP A 318 11.76 -2.61 -1.28
C ASP A 318 10.78 -3.18 -0.25
N TYR A 319 9.66 -2.48 -0.04
CA TYR A 319 8.65 -2.82 0.96
C TYR A 319 7.38 -3.46 0.35
N GLY A 320 7.56 -4.27 -0.69
CA GLY A 320 6.54 -5.20 -1.17
C GLY A 320 5.44 -4.60 -2.03
N ASN A 321 5.67 -3.43 -2.64
CA ASN A 321 4.70 -2.76 -3.52
C ASN A 321 5.01 -2.94 -5.01
N ASN A 322 6.03 -3.72 -5.37
CA ASN A 322 6.43 -4.03 -6.73
C ASN A 322 7.03 -2.85 -7.53
N LEU A 323 7.46 -1.76 -6.87
CA LEU A 323 8.06 -0.58 -7.51
C LEU A 323 9.22 -0.97 -8.44
N ARG A 324 10.14 -1.82 -7.97
CA ARG A 324 11.31 -2.28 -8.75
C ARG A 324 10.91 -2.99 -10.05
N ALA A 325 9.83 -3.78 -10.03
CA ALA A 325 9.38 -4.48 -11.23
C ALA A 325 8.75 -3.50 -12.22
N ARG A 326 8.01 -2.48 -11.75
CA ARG A 326 7.45 -1.44 -12.63
C ARG A 326 8.54 -0.61 -13.30
N ALA A 327 9.60 -0.29 -12.57
CA ALA A 327 10.78 0.34 -13.15
C ALA A 327 11.41 -0.53 -14.26
N LEU A 328 11.58 -1.84 -14.02
CA LEU A 328 12.11 -2.77 -15.02
C LEU A 328 11.21 -2.89 -16.25
N GLU A 329 9.89 -2.99 -16.05
CA GLU A 329 8.93 -3.03 -17.15
C GLU A 329 9.00 -1.78 -18.04
N PHE A 330 9.17 -0.60 -17.43
CA PHE A 330 9.37 0.65 -18.16
C PHE A 330 10.67 0.65 -18.97
N GLU A 331 11.78 0.28 -18.33
CA GLU A 331 13.10 0.18 -18.95
C GLU A 331 13.11 -0.73 -20.18
N GLN A 332 12.51 -1.92 -20.05
CA GLN A 332 12.42 -2.91 -21.14
C GLN A 332 11.56 -2.45 -22.31
N LYS A 333 10.46 -1.72 -22.04
CA LYS A 333 9.57 -1.20 -23.08
C LYS A 333 10.09 0.07 -23.74
N ASN A 334 10.92 0.84 -23.02
CA ASN A 334 11.38 2.17 -23.45
C ASN A 334 12.92 2.31 -23.42
N PRO A 335 13.69 1.40 -24.04
CA PRO A 335 15.15 1.38 -23.94
C PRO A 335 15.82 2.63 -24.53
N SER A 336 15.11 3.36 -25.40
CA SER A 336 15.62 4.58 -26.03
C SER A 336 15.18 5.89 -25.37
N SER A 337 14.37 5.81 -24.30
CA SER A 337 13.88 7.00 -23.60
C SER A 337 15.03 7.81 -22.99
N ALA A 338 14.84 9.13 -22.86
CA ALA A 338 15.83 10.02 -22.27
C ALA A 338 16.13 9.63 -20.82
N ALA A 339 15.09 9.31 -20.04
CA ALA A 339 15.22 8.83 -18.66
C ALA A 339 16.13 7.59 -18.57
N VAL A 340 15.92 6.61 -19.46
CA VAL A 340 16.76 5.40 -19.50
C VAL A 340 18.19 5.72 -19.91
N LYS A 341 18.40 6.50 -20.97
CA LYS A 341 19.76 6.85 -21.43
C LYS A 341 20.55 7.68 -20.43
N GLU A 342 19.89 8.56 -19.68
CA GLU A 342 20.52 9.35 -18.63
C GLU A 342 20.97 8.46 -17.48
N PHE A 343 20.13 7.50 -17.08
CA PHE A 343 20.46 6.56 -16.02
C PHE A 343 21.43 5.46 -16.46
N GLU A 344 21.42 4.98 -17.71
CA GLU A 344 22.41 4.02 -18.21
C GLU A 344 23.86 4.54 -18.05
N LYS A 345 24.06 5.85 -18.26
CA LYS A 345 25.35 6.50 -18.03
C LYS A 345 25.82 6.40 -16.58
N THR A 346 24.90 6.30 -15.61
CA THR A 346 25.19 6.13 -14.18
C THR A 346 25.17 4.65 -13.73
N LEU A 347 24.40 3.79 -14.40
CA LEU A 347 24.26 2.34 -14.15
C LEU A 347 25.45 1.48 -14.54
N LEU A 348 26.16 1.84 -15.62
CA LEU A 348 27.28 1.05 -16.13
C LEU A 348 28.39 0.85 -15.09
N GLN A 349 28.39 1.63 -14.01
CA GLN A 349 29.29 1.47 -12.86
C GLN A 349 28.80 0.45 -11.81
N ARG A 350 27.50 0.10 -11.75
CA ARG A 350 26.87 -0.65 -10.64
C ARG A 350 26.64 -2.14 -10.92
N SER A 351 26.34 -2.54 -12.16
CA SER A 351 26.10 -3.95 -12.49
C SER A 351 26.41 -4.23 -13.97
N PRO A 352 27.40 -5.06 -14.29
CA PRO A 352 27.69 -5.48 -15.66
C PRO A 352 26.53 -6.22 -16.36
N LYS A 353 25.47 -6.60 -15.61
CA LYS A 353 24.27 -7.27 -16.10
C LYS A 353 23.00 -6.38 -16.13
N GLY A 354 23.13 -5.09 -15.76
CA GLY A 354 22.26 -3.97 -16.17
C GLY A 354 20.74 -4.14 -16.09
N THR A 355 20.15 -4.47 -14.93
CA THR A 355 18.68 -4.39 -14.77
C THR A 355 18.29 -3.77 -13.43
N THR A 356 17.23 -2.95 -13.46
CA THR A 356 16.67 -2.25 -12.29
C THR A 356 16.12 -3.17 -11.18
N SER A 357 15.82 -4.44 -11.47
CA SER A 357 15.22 -5.38 -10.52
C SER A 357 16.16 -5.90 -9.42
N GLN A 358 17.47 -5.66 -9.54
CA GLN A 358 18.50 -6.16 -8.60
C GLN A 358 19.14 -5.07 -7.74
N LEU A 359 18.68 -3.82 -7.81
CA LEU A 359 19.41 -2.68 -7.25
C LEU A 359 19.36 -2.60 -5.71
N PHE A 360 18.27 -3.07 -5.09
CA PHE A 360 18.15 -3.24 -3.65
C PHE A 360 17.22 -4.43 -3.32
N PRO A 361 17.41 -5.09 -2.17
CA PRO A 361 16.66 -6.29 -1.83
C PRO A 361 15.22 -5.95 -1.41
N GLY A 362 14.34 -6.94 -1.48
CA GLY A 362 13.05 -6.87 -0.77
C GLY A 362 13.24 -7.06 0.73
N PHE A 363 12.35 -6.47 1.53
CA PHE A 363 12.43 -6.55 3.00
C PHE A 363 12.35 -7.99 3.53
N VAL A 364 11.58 -8.88 2.89
CA VAL A 364 11.46 -10.28 3.31
C VAL A 364 12.81 -11.01 3.30
N PRO A 365 13.50 -11.16 2.15
CA PRO A 365 14.81 -11.82 2.14
C PRO A 365 15.87 -11.07 2.96
N ALA A 366 15.74 -9.75 3.14
CA ALA A 366 16.73 -8.95 3.84
C ALA A 366 16.61 -9.02 5.38
N TYR A 367 15.38 -9.11 5.90
CA TYR A 367 15.08 -8.87 7.32
C TYR A 367 14.05 -9.85 7.92
N ILE A 368 12.95 -10.17 7.23
CA ILE A 368 11.81 -10.87 7.85
C ILE A 368 11.84 -12.40 7.70
N ARG A 369 12.54 -12.94 6.71
CA ARG A 369 12.58 -14.40 6.46
C ARG A 369 12.91 -15.25 7.69
N PRO A 370 13.83 -14.87 8.61
CA PRO A 370 14.06 -15.63 9.84
C PRO A 370 12.79 -15.81 10.70
N LEU A 371 11.95 -14.78 10.81
CA LEU A 371 10.68 -14.87 11.56
C LEU A 371 9.72 -15.87 10.90
N PHE A 372 9.64 -15.88 9.57
CA PHE A 372 8.84 -16.85 8.84
C PHE A 372 9.33 -18.29 9.03
N CYS A 373 10.64 -18.50 9.17
CA CYS A 373 11.20 -19.82 9.47
C CYS A 373 10.79 -20.35 10.87
N GLU A 374 10.27 -19.49 11.74
CA GLU A 374 9.72 -19.83 13.06
C GLU A 374 8.18 -19.90 13.06
N GLY A 375 7.52 -19.73 11.92
CA GLY A 375 6.05 -19.76 11.82
C GLY A 375 5.36 -18.52 12.40
N LYS A 376 6.06 -17.39 12.47
CA LYS A 376 5.52 -16.08 12.88
C LYS A 376 4.88 -15.33 11.73
#